data_AF-A0AAD7G382-F1
#
_entry.id   AF-A0AAD7G382-F1
#
_cell.length_a   1.000
_cell.length_b   1.000
_cell.length_c   1.000
_cell.angle_alpha   90.00
_cell.angle_beta   90.00
_cell.angle_gamma   90.00
#
_symmetry.space_group_name_H-M   'P 1'
#
loop_
_entity.id
_entity.type
_entity.pdbx_description
1 polymer ?
#
loop_
_entity_poly.entity_id
_entity_poly.type
_entity_poly.pdbx_seq_one_letter_code
_entity_poly.pdbx_strand_id
1 'polypeptide(L)'
;MVPPSSNSSADSGRSFFENPRTAPSLPIAANPVPISSRSTPEGYLLPILPPADDPLVITQDARGHCQLPRVSDTPLPVDDARVLKLVEHHPMIIPKCSNCAEMGVACSFSKAGIPCPPCSVLGIPDCDWADPFWFMENLQRRRDLFLFDECDALVKAVNDNRLSPALFEREFKRAQAWFYSGAQGAISRFMLNTWATRDIAVCGYQALAASSSDPSHLLRFLALGVETHIHPLILQVVAERLQVFFQSVSS
;
A
#
# COMPACT_ATOMS: atom_id res chain seq x y z
N MET A 1 -28.29 -54.76 11.42
CA MET A 1 -27.67 -54.99 10.10
C MET A 1 -26.64 -53.89 9.87
N VAL A 2 -25.37 -54.27 9.80
CA VAL A 2 -24.16 -53.52 9.40
C VAL A 2 -23.49 -54.46 8.37
N PRO A 3 -22.87 -54.05 7.23
CA PRO A 3 -21.84 -52.99 7.08
C PRO A 3 -21.86 -52.29 5.67
N PRO A 4 -20.78 -51.68 5.11
CA PRO A 4 -19.59 -51.03 5.70
C PRO A 4 -19.33 -49.59 5.19
N SER A 5 -18.38 -48.97 5.90
CA SER A 5 -17.53 -47.82 5.58
C SER A 5 -16.91 -47.83 4.18
N SER A 6 -16.59 -46.65 3.65
CA SER A 6 -15.63 -46.47 2.55
C SER A 6 -14.67 -45.34 2.87
N ASN A 7 -13.46 -45.71 3.29
CA ASN A 7 -12.23 -44.94 3.13
C ASN A 7 -11.66 -45.22 1.74
N SER A 8 -11.17 -44.19 1.05
CA SER A 8 -10.07 -44.21 0.05
C SER A 8 -9.77 -42.74 -0.26
N SER A 9 -8.61 -42.14 0.01
CA SER A 9 -7.21 -42.46 -0.31
C SER A 9 -6.92 -42.53 -1.81
N ALA A 10 -6.46 -41.41 -2.36
CA ALA A 10 -5.48 -41.24 -3.45
C ALA A 10 -5.15 -39.73 -3.47
N ASP A 11 -4.01 -39.23 -3.04
CA ASP A 11 -2.61 -39.50 -3.43
C ASP A 11 -2.31 -39.11 -4.89
N SER A 12 -1.70 -37.93 -5.04
CA SER A 12 -0.97 -37.37 -6.19
C SER A 12 -0.58 -35.95 -5.76
N GLY A 13 0.64 -35.66 -5.29
CA GLY A 13 1.90 -35.96 -5.94
C GLY A 13 2.34 -34.72 -6.72
N ARG A 14 3.12 -33.84 -6.07
CA ARG A 14 4.13 -32.95 -6.69
C ARG A 14 4.94 -32.20 -5.63
N SER A 15 6.08 -32.80 -5.30
CA SER A 15 7.30 -32.14 -4.82
C SER A 15 8.02 -31.43 -5.99
N PHE A 16 9.15 -30.78 -5.69
CA PHE A 16 10.03 -29.92 -6.53
C PHE A 16 9.60 -28.44 -6.48
N PHE A 17 10.29 -27.52 -5.80
CA PHE A 17 11.74 -27.30 -5.70
C PHE A 17 12.19 -26.85 -4.29
N GLU A 18 13.02 -27.67 -3.63
CA GLU A 18 14.06 -27.16 -2.74
C GLU A 18 15.34 -26.99 -3.57
N ASN A 19 16.02 -25.86 -3.44
CA ASN A 19 17.37 -25.72 -3.96
C ASN A 19 18.21 -24.89 -2.96
N PRO A 20 18.91 -25.54 -2.01
CA PRO A 20 19.88 -24.87 -1.16
C PRO A 20 21.18 -24.71 -1.96
N ARG A 21 21.56 -23.47 -2.28
CA ARG A 21 22.90 -23.21 -2.84
C ARG A 21 23.94 -23.33 -1.74
N THR A 22 24.54 -24.51 -1.67
CA THR A 22 25.81 -24.81 -1.00
C THR A 22 26.92 -23.98 -1.64
N ALA A 23 27.59 -23.15 -0.85
CA ALA A 23 28.80 -22.45 -1.28
C ALA A 23 29.99 -23.44 -1.32
N PRO A 24 30.86 -23.39 -2.34
CA PRO A 24 32.06 -24.22 -2.39
C PRO A 24 33.15 -23.64 -1.46
N SER A 25 33.65 -24.49 -0.57
CA SER A 25 34.84 -24.27 0.24
C SER A 25 36.10 -24.35 -0.62
N LEU A 26 36.90 -23.28 -0.64
CA LEU A 26 38.24 -23.27 -1.23
C LEU A 26 39.33 -23.44 -0.16
N PRO A 27 40.47 -24.06 -0.50
CA PRO A 27 41.51 -24.44 0.44
C PRO A 27 42.37 -23.25 0.90
N ILE A 28 42.75 -23.32 2.18
CA ILE A 28 43.73 -22.48 2.85
C ILE A 28 45.14 -22.92 2.41
N ALA A 29 45.92 -22.03 1.80
CA ALA A 29 47.34 -21.74 2.11
C ALA A 29 48.07 -21.06 0.93
N ALA A 30 48.52 -19.82 1.12
CA ALA A 30 49.80 -19.33 0.62
C ALA A 30 50.15 -18.01 1.33
N ASN A 31 51.36 -17.94 1.88
CA ASN A 31 51.91 -16.81 2.65
C ASN A 31 51.86 -15.47 1.89
N PRO A 32 51.61 -14.33 2.56
CA PRO A 32 51.83 -13.02 1.95
C PRO A 32 53.32 -12.66 1.94
N VAL A 33 53.84 -12.37 0.75
CA VAL A 33 55.11 -11.66 0.51
C VAL A 33 54.91 -10.18 0.91
N PRO A 34 55.88 -9.52 1.59
CA PRO A 34 55.71 -8.14 2.04
C PRO A 34 55.82 -7.18 0.85
N ILE A 35 54.68 -6.67 0.37
CA ILE A 35 54.66 -5.61 -0.64
C ILE A 35 54.76 -4.26 0.07
N SER A 36 55.95 -3.69 -0.10
CA SER A 36 56.33 -2.28 -0.02
C SER A 36 55.18 -1.26 0.04
N SER A 37 55.21 -0.46 1.10
CA SER A 37 54.49 0.79 1.29
C SER A 37 54.84 1.81 0.19
N ARG A 38 53.98 1.92 -0.82
CA ARG A 38 53.86 3.12 -1.65
C ARG A 38 52.64 3.90 -1.19
N SER A 39 52.88 5.10 -0.67
CA SER A 39 51.89 6.13 -0.40
C SER A 39 51.09 6.43 -1.67
N THR A 40 49.86 5.92 -1.74
CA THR A 40 48.84 6.41 -2.66
C THR A 40 48.49 7.85 -2.29
N PRO A 41 48.42 8.78 -3.27
CA PRO A 41 47.88 10.11 -3.03
C PRO A 41 46.42 9.95 -2.59
N GLU A 42 46.04 10.72 -1.57
CA GLU A 42 44.71 10.82 -0.95
C GLU A 42 43.60 10.17 -1.80
N GLY A 43 43.33 8.89 -1.49
CA GLY A 43 42.24 8.18 -2.09
C GLY A 43 40.95 8.91 -1.72
N TYR A 44 40.22 9.39 -2.71
CA TYR A 44 38.83 9.79 -2.57
C TYR A 44 38.06 8.57 -2.06
N LEU A 45 38.00 8.43 -0.73
CA LEU A 45 37.13 7.47 -0.09
C LEU A 45 35.71 7.90 -0.45
N LEU A 46 35.00 7.04 -1.17
CA LEU A 46 33.55 7.17 -1.35
C LEU A 46 32.94 7.50 0.02
N PRO A 47 32.06 8.53 0.12
CA PRO A 47 31.41 8.86 1.38
C PRO A 47 30.79 7.59 1.97
N ILE A 48 31.01 7.38 3.27
CA ILE A 48 30.41 6.27 4.00
C ILE A 48 28.90 6.32 3.75
N LEU A 49 28.34 5.24 3.20
CA LEU A 49 26.90 5.15 2.97
C LEU A 49 26.18 5.39 4.31
N PRO A 50 25.19 6.28 4.35
CA PRO A 50 24.45 6.56 5.57
C PRO A 50 23.78 5.29 6.10
N PRO A 51 23.51 5.20 7.41
CA PRO A 51 22.91 4.02 8.02
C PRO A 51 21.59 3.65 7.33
N ALA A 52 21.25 2.36 7.38
CA ALA A 52 20.02 1.83 6.81
C ALA A 52 18.82 2.61 7.36
N ASP A 53 18.08 3.25 6.46
CA ASP A 53 16.89 4.03 6.75
C ASP A 53 15.72 3.11 7.12
N ASP A 54 14.90 3.51 8.11
CA ASP A 54 13.82 2.67 8.61
C ASP A 54 12.76 2.45 7.51
N PRO A 55 12.32 1.21 7.24
CA PRO A 55 11.34 0.94 6.20
C PRO A 55 9.95 1.52 6.55
N LEU A 56 9.22 1.97 5.52
CA LEU A 56 7.82 2.41 5.64
C LEU A 56 6.91 1.19 5.86
N VAL A 57 6.83 0.71 7.10
CA VAL A 57 6.10 -0.52 7.45
C VAL A 57 4.74 -0.21 8.08
N ILE A 58 3.70 -0.91 7.61
CA ILE A 58 2.39 -0.92 8.26
C ILE A 58 2.47 -1.75 9.52
N THR A 59 1.96 -1.21 10.62
CA THR A 59 1.76 -1.96 11.85
C THR A 59 0.30 -2.38 11.96
N GLN A 60 0.04 -3.47 12.68
CA GLN A 60 -1.32 -3.85 13.05
C GLN A 60 -1.52 -3.58 14.54
N ASP A 61 -2.68 -3.03 14.89
CA ASP A 61 -3.07 -2.87 16.28
C ASP A 61 -3.46 -4.22 16.92
N ALA A 62 -3.69 -4.23 18.23
CA ALA A 62 -4.12 -5.44 18.95
C ALA A 62 -5.47 -6.01 18.49
N ARG A 63 -6.21 -5.28 17.64
CA ARG A 63 -7.51 -5.67 17.06
C ARG A 63 -7.36 -6.10 15.59
N GLY A 64 -6.15 -6.11 15.04
CA GLY A 64 -5.86 -6.44 13.66
C GLY A 64 -6.13 -5.30 12.66
N HIS A 65 -6.41 -4.08 13.12
CA HIS A 65 -6.57 -2.95 12.21
C HIS A 65 -5.21 -2.46 11.73
N CYS A 66 -5.14 -2.15 10.44
CA CYS A 66 -3.95 -1.56 9.84
C CYS A 66 -3.75 -0.14 10.37
N GLN A 67 -2.58 0.12 10.93
CA GLN A 67 -2.11 1.44 11.32
C GLN A 67 -1.01 1.87 10.36
N LEU A 68 -1.28 2.94 9.62
CA LEU A 68 -0.26 3.59 8.81
C LEU A 68 0.77 4.26 9.74
N PRO A 69 2.07 4.12 9.46
CA PRO A 69 3.11 4.63 10.35
C PRO A 69 3.11 6.16 10.40
N ARG A 70 3.51 6.71 11.55
CA ARG A 70 3.95 8.10 11.63
C ARG A 70 5.44 8.16 11.30
N VAL A 71 5.77 8.87 10.24
CA VAL A 71 7.12 8.88 9.63
C VAL A 71 7.79 10.25 9.68
N SER A 72 7.04 11.30 10.06
CA SER A 72 7.58 12.64 10.31
C SER A 72 6.76 13.38 11.36
N ASP A 73 7.43 14.21 12.16
CA ASP A 73 6.80 15.14 13.11
C ASP A 73 6.45 16.50 12.50
N THR A 74 6.93 16.74 11.27
CA THR A 74 6.70 17.97 10.51
C THR A 74 6.00 17.64 9.20
N PRO A 75 4.74 17.20 9.23
CA PRO A 75 4.00 16.85 8.02
C PRO A 75 3.81 18.06 7.12
N LEU A 76 3.84 17.82 5.81
CA LEU A 76 3.39 18.81 4.83
C LEU A 76 1.85 18.84 4.74
N PRO A 77 1.26 20.00 4.38
CA PRO A 77 -0.17 20.09 4.08
C PRO A 77 -0.61 19.09 3.01
N VAL A 78 -1.82 18.55 3.15
CA VAL A 78 -2.35 17.49 2.27
C VAL A 78 -2.57 17.92 0.81
N ASP A 79 -2.56 19.23 0.56
CA ASP A 79 -2.68 19.90 -0.73
C ASP A 79 -1.35 20.42 -1.28
N ASP A 80 -0.24 20.24 -0.54
CA ASP A 80 1.12 20.58 -1.01
C ASP A 80 1.43 19.78 -2.28
N ALA A 81 2.02 20.45 -3.29
CA ALA A 81 2.33 19.85 -4.58
C ALA A 81 3.20 18.58 -4.45
N ARG A 82 4.08 18.52 -3.45
CA ARG A 82 4.92 17.34 -3.17
C ARG A 82 4.09 16.18 -2.65
N VAL A 83 3.15 16.47 -1.75
CA VAL A 83 2.20 15.48 -1.25
C VAL A 83 1.37 14.94 -2.41
N LEU A 84 0.80 15.81 -3.25
CA LEU A 84 0.03 15.39 -4.42
C LEU A 84 0.83 14.46 -5.34
N LYS A 85 2.08 14.82 -5.63
CA LYS A 85 2.99 13.99 -6.44
C LYS A 85 3.24 12.62 -5.81
N LEU A 86 3.34 12.52 -4.48
CA LEU A 86 3.56 11.25 -3.77
C LEU A 86 2.31 10.38 -3.71
N VAL A 87 1.12 10.98 -3.70
CA VAL A 87 -0.17 10.27 -3.62
C VAL A 87 -0.65 9.83 -5.01
N GLU A 88 -0.11 10.40 -6.08
CA GLU A 88 -0.35 9.93 -7.44
C GLU A 88 0.09 8.47 -7.60
N HIS A 89 -0.67 7.70 -8.37
CA HIS A 89 -0.29 6.34 -8.71
C HIS A 89 1.01 6.36 -9.54
N HIS A 90 1.99 5.54 -9.16
CA HIS A 90 3.15 5.32 -10.02
C HIS A 90 2.70 4.45 -11.19
N PRO A 91 2.84 4.86 -12.47
CA PRO A 91 2.25 4.19 -13.64
C PRO A 91 2.80 2.78 -13.95
N MET A 92 3.60 2.19 -13.06
CA MET A 92 4.09 0.84 -13.26
C MET A 92 3.08 -0.20 -12.74
N ILE A 93 2.28 -0.70 -13.70
CA ILE A 93 1.98 -2.13 -13.91
C ILE A 93 0.62 -2.67 -13.39
N ILE A 94 -0.35 -1.86 -12.95
CA ILE A 94 -1.73 -2.41 -12.88
C ILE A 94 -2.77 -1.43 -13.43
N PRO A 95 -3.35 -1.67 -14.63
CA PRO A 95 -4.38 -0.80 -15.18
C PRO A 95 -5.73 -0.95 -14.46
N LYS A 96 -5.90 -1.98 -13.63
CA LYS A 96 -7.15 -2.30 -12.93
C LYS A 96 -6.88 -2.82 -11.53
N CYS A 97 -7.66 -2.44 -10.54
CA CYS A 97 -7.62 -3.15 -9.26
C CYS A 97 -8.02 -4.62 -9.46
N SER A 98 -7.59 -5.48 -8.53
CA SER A 98 -7.81 -6.92 -8.55
C SER A 98 -9.28 -7.28 -8.75
N ASN A 99 -10.18 -6.60 -8.04
CA ASN A 99 -11.63 -6.78 -8.20
C ASN A 99 -12.13 -6.45 -9.62
N CYS A 100 -11.68 -5.33 -10.20
CA CYS A 100 -12.08 -4.96 -11.55
C CYS A 100 -11.48 -5.88 -12.62
N ALA A 101 -10.30 -6.43 -12.37
CA ALA A 101 -9.68 -7.42 -13.24
C ALA A 101 -10.50 -8.72 -13.24
N GLU A 102 -10.91 -9.20 -12.07
CA GLU A 102 -11.75 -10.40 -11.92
C GLU A 102 -13.13 -10.23 -12.55
N MET A 103 -13.80 -9.10 -12.31
CA MET A 103 -15.12 -8.81 -12.88
C MET A 103 -15.08 -8.47 -14.38
N GLY A 104 -13.90 -8.31 -14.98
CA GLY A 104 -13.77 -7.92 -16.38
C GLY A 104 -14.25 -6.49 -16.70
N VAL A 105 -14.39 -5.62 -15.70
CA VAL A 105 -14.91 -4.26 -15.87
C VAL A 105 -13.81 -3.23 -16.13
N ALA A 106 -14.20 -2.04 -16.60
CA ALA A 106 -13.29 -0.91 -16.73
C ALA A 106 -12.98 -0.34 -15.34
N CYS A 107 -11.69 -0.28 -15.00
CA CYS A 107 -11.23 0.33 -13.78
C CYS A 107 -10.65 1.71 -14.09
N SER A 108 -11.00 2.71 -13.29
CA SER A 108 -10.40 4.05 -13.39
C SER A 108 -9.79 4.42 -12.05
N PHE A 109 -8.46 4.50 -12.00
CA PHE A 109 -7.77 5.15 -10.90
C PHE A 109 -8.01 6.66 -10.96
N SER A 110 -8.29 7.27 -9.81
CA SER A 110 -8.39 8.72 -9.67
C SER A 110 -7.31 9.26 -8.74
N LYS A 111 -7.33 8.84 -7.47
CA LYS A 111 -6.35 9.16 -6.43
C LYS A 111 -6.24 8.01 -5.42
N ALA A 112 -5.08 7.86 -4.77
CA ALA A 112 -4.95 6.90 -3.69
C ALA A 112 -5.88 7.26 -2.51
N GLY A 113 -6.46 6.25 -1.88
CA GLY A 113 -7.51 6.37 -0.87
C GLY A 113 -8.90 6.56 -1.46
N ILE A 114 -9.06 6.59 -2.79
CA ILE A 114 -10.37 6.64 -3.45
C ILE A 114 -10.61 5.31 -4.17
N PRO A 115 -11.59 4.51 -3.75
CA PRO A 115 -11.94 3.29 -4.46
C PRO A 115 -12.38 3.61 -5.90
N CYS A 116 -12.05 2.73 -6.85
CA CYS A 116 -12.51 2.94 -8.23
C CYS A 116 -14.04 2.88 -8.30
N PRO A 117 -14.67 3.55 -9.28
CA PRO A 117 -16.13 3.62 -9.36
C PRO A 117 -16.85 2.27 -9.27
N PRO A 118 -16.39 1.18 -9.95
CA PRO A 118 -17.03 -0.12 -9.79
C PRO A 118 -16.96 -0.65 -8.35
N CYS A 119 -15.80 -0.59 -7.69
CA CYS A 119 -15.66 -1.01 -6.30
C CYS A 119 -16.50 -0.14 -5.35
N SER A 120 -16.57 1.17 -5.58
CA SER A 120 -17.41 2.09 -4.79
C SER A 120 -18.89 1.75 -4.90
N VAL A 121 -19.38 1.49 -6.12
CA VAL A 121 -20.79 1.13 -6.39
C VAL A 121 -21.15 -0.26 -5.88
N LEU A 122 -20.18 -1.16 -5.85
CA LEU A 122 -20.38 -2.49 -5.29
C LEU A 122 -20.09 -2.53 -3.78
N GLY A 123 -19.69 -1.41 -3.18
CA GLY A 123 -19.31 -1.37 -1.77
C GLY A 123 -18.17 -2.33 -1.42
N ILE A 124 -17.27 -2.63 -2.35
CA ILE A 124 -16.14 -3.53 -2.12
C ILE A 124 -15.10 -2.78 -1.26
N PRO A 125 -14.85 -3.22 -0.01
CA PRO A 125 -13.95 -2.52 0.91
C PRO A 125 -12.48 -2.64 0.47
N ASP A 126 -12.13 -3.74 -0.19
CA ASP A 126 -10.75 -4.13 -0.47
C ASP A 126 -10.32 -3.72 -1.89
N CYS A 127 -10.66 -2.48 -2.28
CA CYS A 127 -10.17 -1.94 -3.54
C CYS A 127 -8.69 -1.58 -3.41
N ASP A 128 -7.83 -2.10 -4.30
CA ASP A 128 -6.38 -1.83 -4.30
C ASP A 128 -6.04 -0.32 -4.24
N TRP A 129 -6.89 0.55 -4.79
CA TRP A 129 -6.69 2.01 -4.77
C TRP A 129 -6.94 2.66 -3.41
N ALA A 130 -7.70 1.99 -2.55
CA ALA A 130 -7.97 2.37 -1.17
C ALA A 130 -7.34 1.40 -0.16
N ASP A 131 -6.52 0.45 -0.63
CA ASP A 131 -5.81 -0.51 0.22
C ASP A 131 -4.58 0.16 0.85
N PRO A 132 -4.47 0.20 2.19
CA PRO A 132 -3.30 0.73 2.87
C PRO A 132 -2.01 -0.02 2.51
N PHE A 133 -2.04 -1.35 2.34
CA PHE A 133 -0.84 -2.13 2.01
C PHE A 133 -0.29 -1.75 0.66
N TRP A 134 -1.17 -1.77 -0.35
CA TRP A 134 -0.83 -1.34 -1.69
C TRP A 134 -0.31 0.10 -1.72
N PHE A 135 -0.95 1.03 -1.00
CA PHE A 135 -0.48 2.41 -0.91
C PHE A 135 0.93 2.53 -0.30
N MET A 136 1.20 1.83 0.80
CA MET A 136 2.48 1.91 1.49
C MET A 136 3.61 1.26 0.68
N GLU A 137 3.35 0.15 -0.01
CA GLU A 137 4.33 -0.45 -0.92
C GLU A 137 4.74 0.53 -2.03
N ASN A 138 3.78 1.27 -2.59
CA ASN A 138 4.08 2.28 -3.60
C ASN A 138 4.85 3.47 -3.03
N LEU A 139 4.52 3.91 -1.82
CA LEU A 139 5.23 4.99 -1.15
C LEU A 139 6.67 4.59 -0.81
N GLN A 140 6.88 3.35 -0.37
CA GLN A 140 8.18 2.73 -0.16
C GLN A 140 9.01 2.68 -1.44
N ARG A 141 8.43 2.21 -2.55
CA ARG A 141 9.12 2.20 -3.85
C ARG A 141 9.52 3.60 -4.31
N ARG A 142 8.63 4.59 -4.13
CA ARG A 142 8.90 6.01 -4.45
C ARG A 142 10.02 6.57 -3.59
N ARG A 143 10.08 6.20 -2.31
CA ARG A 143 11.17 6.58 -1.40
C ARG A 143 12.49 6.05 -1.90
N ASP A 144 12.55 4.75 -2.19
CA ASP A 144 13.81 4.10 -2.56
C ASP A 144 14.36 4.67 -3.87
N LEU A 145 13.51 4.94 -4.86
CA LEU A 145 13.88 5.64 -6.09
C LEU A 145 14.38 7.07 -5.81
N PHE A 146 13.63 7.86 -5.03
CA PHE A 146 14.01 9.23 -4.70
C PHE A 146 15.36 9.31 -3.97
N LEU A 147 15.55 8.49 -2.94
CA LEU A 147 16.79 8.49 -2.16
C LEU A 147 17.97 7.96 -2.98
N PHE A 148 17.74 7.01 -3.89
CA PHE A 148 18.77 6.57 -4.83
C PHE A 148 19.20 7.70 -5.76
N ASP A 149 18.26 8.40 -6.38
CA ASP A 149 18.53 9.53 -7.29
C ASP A 149 19.26 10.68 -6.57
N GLU A 150 18.84 11.01 -5.34
CA GLU A 150 19.49 12.04 -4.52
C GLU A 150 20.91 11.61 -4.10
N CYS A 151 21.11 10.33 -3.75
CA CYS A 151 22.44 9.80 -3.44
C CYS A 151 23.38 9.94 -4.64
N ASP A 152 22.94 9.52 -5.83
CA ASP A 152 23.73 9.62 -7.07
C ASP A 152 24.07 11.08 -7.41
N ALA A 153 23.08 11.98 -7.27
CA ALA A 153 23.28 13.41 -7.48
C ALA A 153 24.31 14.01 -6.51
N LEU A 154 24.27 13.63 -5.23
CA LEU A 154 25.23 14.09 -4.22
C LEU A 154 26.63 13.51 -4.46
N VAL A 155 26.76 12.23 -4.82
CA VAL A 155 28.04 11.61 -5.18
C VAL A 155 28.66 12.34 -6.37
N LYS A 156 27.86 12.62 -7.40
CA LYS A 156 28.31 13.40 -8.56
C LYS A 156 28.75 14.81 -8.15
N ALA A 157 28.02 15.48 -7.27
CA ALA A 157 28.39 16.81 -6.78
C ALA A 157 29.73 16.81 -6.02
N VAL A 158 30.01 15.75 -5.24
CA VAL A 158 31.30 15.57 -4.57
C VAL A 158 32.42 15.36 -5.59
N ASN A 159 32.23 14.47 -6.56
CA ASN A 159 33.23 14.19 -7.59
C ASN A 159 33.54 15.42 -8.46
N ASP A 160 32.54 16.27 -8.71
CA ASP A 160 32.70 17.52 -9.45
C ASP A 160 33.24 18.68 -8.59
N ASN A 161 33.65 18.43 -7.34
CA ASN A 161 34.10 19.43 -6.35
C ASN A 161 33.07 20.55 -6.08
N ARG A 162 31.78 20.27 -6.29
CA ARG A 162 30.65 21.19 -6.00
C ARG A 162 30.11 21.02 -4.59
N LEU A 163 30.42 19.90 -3.93
CA LEU A 163 30.07 19.58 -2.56
C LEU A 163 31.27 19.00 -1.82
N SER A 164 31.54 19.46 -0.60
CA SER A 164 32.57 18.85 0.24
C SER A 164 32.11 17.46 0.72
N PRO A 165 32.97 16.42 0.72
CA PRO A 165 32.64 15.11 1.28
C PRO A 165 32.11 15.18 2.72
N ALA A 166 32.60 16.13 3.52
CA ALA A 166 32.16 16.33 4.91
C ALA A 166 30.70 16.80 5.03
N LEU A 167 30.11 17.33 3.95
CA LEU A 167 28.72 17.80 3.92
C LEU A 167 27.74 16.77 3.34
N PHE A 168 28.25 15.68 2.75
CA PHE A 168 27.43 14.67 2.08
C PHE A 168 26.33 14.12 2.99
N GLU A 169 26.71 13.63 4.17
CA GLU A 169 25.77 13.03 5.13
C GLU A 169 24.66 14.00 5.54
N ARG A 170 25.00 15.28 5.72
CA ARG A 170 24.04 16.32 6.09
C ARG A 170 23.02 16.57 4.99
N GLU A 171 23.46 16.72 3.74
CA GLU A 171 22.54 16.95 2.62
C GLU A 171 21.69 15.71 2.33
N PHE A 172 22.23 14.50 2.49
CA PHE A 172 21.45 13.28 2.35
C PHE A 172 20.37 13.15 3.43
N LYS A 173 20.71 13.41 4.70
CA LYS A 173 19.72 13.45 5.80
C LYS A 173 18.64 14.52 5.57
N ARG A 174 19.01 15.64 4.94
CA ARG A 174 18.05 16.68 4.56
C ARG A 174 17.08 16.18 3.48
N ALA A 175 17.57 15.46 2.48
CA ALA A 175 16.74 14.83 1.45
C ALA A 175 15.79 13.79 2.06
N GLN A 176 16.27 12.95 2.99
CA GLN A 176 15.44 12.02 3.75
C GLN A 176 14.32 12.75 4.51
N ALA A 177 14.67 13.74 5.33
CA ALA A 177 13.68 14.52 6.09
C ALA A 177 12.65 15.22 5.18
N TRP A 178 13.09 15.70 4.01
CA TRP A 178 12.22 16.27 3.00
C TRP A 178 11.21 15.25 2.47
N PHE A 179 11.67 14.04 2.14
CA PHE A 179 10.79 12.97 1.67
C PHE A 179 9.78 12.58 2.74
N TYR A 180 10.25 12.32 3.97
CA TYR A 180 9.40 11.86 5.07
C TYR A 180 8.33 12.87 5.47
N SER A 181 8.62 14.17 5.38
CA SER A 181 7.61 15.22 5.60
C SER A 181 6.50 15.16 4.54
N GLY A 182 6.84 14.90 3.28
CA GLY A 182 5.87 14.69 2.21
C GLY A 182 5.13 13.35 2.31
N ALA A 183 5.83 12.28 2.69
CA ALA A 183 5.24 10.97 2.90
C ALA A 183 4.20 11.01 4.03
N GLN A 184 4.48 11.71 5.13
CA GLN A 184 3.50 11.90 6.20
C GLN A 184 2.25 12.64 5.71
N GLY A 185 2.42 13.70 4.92
CA GLY A 185 1.30 14.41 4.28
C GLY A 185 0.51 13.51 3.32
N ALA A 186 1.19 12.64 2.58
CA ALA A 186 0.58 11.67 1.68
C ALA A 186 -0.25 10.62 2.42
N ILE A 187 0.26 10.10 3.54
CA ILE A 187 -0.45 9.20 4.46
C ILE A 187 -1.70 9.89 5.00
N SER A 188 -1.59 11.13 5.48
CA SER A 188 -2.74 11.90 5.95
C SER A 188 -3.78 12.11 4.86
N ARG A 189 -3.36 12.43 3.62
CA ARG A 189 -4.26 12.59 2.48
C ARG A 189 -4.96 11.28 2.11
N PHE A 190 -4.23 10.17 2.07
CA PHE A 190 -4.79 8.84 1.81
C PHE A 190 -5.90 8.52 2.80
N MET A 191 -5.63 8.67 4.11
CA MET A 191 -6.62 8.43 5.16
C MET A 191 -7.86 9.32 5.02
N LEU A 192 -7.67 10.62 4.73
CA LEU A 192 -8.78 11.55 4.50
C LEU A 192 -9.62 11.15 3.29
N ASN A 193 -9.00 10.75 2.18
CA ASN A 193 -9.74 10.29 1.00
C ASN A 193 -10.54 9.02 1.32
N THR A 194 -9.94 8.05 2.00
CA THR A 194 -10.60 6.80 2.37
C THR A 194 -11.82 7.05 3.25
N TRP A 195 -11.68 7.91 4.27
CA TRP A 195 -12.80 8.28 5.15
C TRP A 195 -13.88 9.06 4.40
N ALA A 196 -13.50 10.10 3.66
CA ALA A 196 -14.46 10.95 2.96
C ALA A 196 -15.25 10.17 1.91
N THR A 197 -14.59 9.28 1.16
CA THR A 197 -15.26 8.49 0.11
C THR A 197 -16.21 7.45 0.69
N ARG A 198 -15.83 6.80 1.80
CA ARG A 198 -16.72 5.91 2.53
C ARG A 198 -17.96 6.64 3.02
N ASP A 199 -17.80 7.80 3.63
CA ASP A 199 -18.93 8.59 4.15
C ASP A 199 -19.83 9.10 3.02
N ILE A 200 -19.25 9.57 1.91
CA ILE A 200 -20.00 9.98 0.72
C ILE A 200 -20.79 8.79 0.14
N ALA A 201 -20.18 7.61 0.06
CA ALA A 201 -20.86 6.42 -0.41
C ALA A 201 -22.06 6.11 0.50
N VAL A 202 -21.87 6.04 1.82
CA VAL A 202 -22.94 5.79 2.80
C VAL A 202 -24.07 6.81 2.66
N CYS A 203 -23.77 8.12 2.61
CA CYS A 203 -24.76 9.17 2.40
C CYS A 203 -25.53 9.00 1.06
N GLY A 204 -24.83 8.60 0.00
CA GLY A 204 -25.44 8.31 -1.30
C GLY A 204 -26.44 7.17 -1.22
N TYR A 205 -26.09 6.06 -0.58
CA TYR A 205 -27.00 4.94 -0.37
C TYR A 205 -28.16 5.29 0.57
N GLN A 206 -27.95 6.12 1.58
CA GLN A 206 -29.03 6.63 2.44
C GLN A 206 -30.06 7.42 1.62
N ALA A 207 -29.60 8.32 0.75
CA ALA A 207 -30.48 9.09 -0.13
C ALA A 207 -31.24 8.17 -1.10
N LEU A 208 -30.57 7.19 -1.70
CA LEU A 208 -31.20 6.20 -2.59
C LEU A 208 -32.26 5.38 -1.85
N ALA A 209 -31.93 4.85 -0.67
CA ALA A 209 -32.87 4.09 0.15
C ALA A 209 -34.07 4.93 0.59
N ALA A 210 -33.85 6.18 1.00
CA ALA A 210 -34.91 7.12 1.39
C ALA A 210 -35.85 7.45 0.20
N SER A 211 -35.28 7.59 -1.00
CA SER A 211 -36.04 7.86 -2.23
C SER A 211 -36.88 6.68 -2.71
N SER A 212 -36.55 5.45 -2.29
CA SER A 212 -37.34 4.27 -2.63
C SER A 212 -38.62 4.22 -1.79
N SER A 213 -39.76 4.19 -2.48
CA SER A 213 -41.08 3.99 -1.88
C SER A 213 -41.55 2.54 -1.88
N ASP A 214 -40.82 1.63 -2.53
CA ASP A 214 -41.19 0.22 -2.64
C ASP A 214 -40.33 -0.66 -1.70
N PRO A 215 -40.91 -1.21 -0.62
CA PRO A 215 -40.18 -2.11 0.28
C PRO A 215 -39.74 -3.40 -0.42
N SER A 216 -40.43 -3.84 -1.47
CA SER A 216 -40.06 -5.05 -2.22
C SER A 216 -38.73 -4.85 -2.97
N HIS A 217 -38.50 -3.66 -3.52
CA HIS A 217 -37.24 -3.31 -4.16
C HIS A 217 -36.08 -3.24 -3.16
N LEU A 218 -36.31 -2.67 -1.97
CA LEU A 218 -35.29 -2.61 -0.92
C LEU A 218 -34.95 -4.01 -0.39
N LEU A 219 -35.93 -4.91 -0.23
CA LEU A 219 -35.70 -6.30 0.14
C LEU A 219 -34.89 -7.06 -0.91
N ARG A 220 -35.21 -6.88 -2.21
CA ARG A 220 -34.43 -7.46 -3.30
C ARG A 220 -33.00 -6.92 -3.33
N PHE A 221 -32.82 -5.62 -3.10
CA PHE A 221 -31.49 -5.01 -2.98
C PHE A 221 -30.70 -5.60 -1.82
N LEU A 222 -31.31 -5.82 -0.65
CA LEU A 222 -30.63 -6.49 0.47
C LEU A 222 -30.22 -7.91 0.12
N ALA A 223 -31.13 -8.71 -0.44
CA ALA A 223 -30.86 -10.09 -0.81
C ALA A 223 -29.72 -10.19 -1.83
N LEU A 224 -29.82 -9.41 -2.93
CA LEU A 224 -28.77 -9.34 -3.95
C LEU A 224 -27.48 -8.75 -3.40
N GLY A 225 -27.56 -7.75 -2.54
CA GLY A 225 -26.40 -7.08 -1.98
C GLY A 225 -25.55 -7.99 -1.09
N VAL A 226 -26.15 -8.95 -0.40
CA VAL A 226 -25.41 -10.01 0.31
C VAL A 226 -24.68 -10.93 -0.68
N GLU A 227 -25.34 -11.32 -1.77
CA GLU A 227 -24.76 -12.17 -2.82
C GLU A 227 -23.64 -11.48 -3.60
N THR A 228 -23.76 -10.16 -3.80
CA THR A 228 -22.78 -9.35 -4.54
C THR A 228 -21.78 -8.63 -3.63
N HIS A 229 -21.68 -9.02 -2.36
CA HIS A 229 -20.70 -8.50 -1.40
C HIS A 229 -20.73 -6.97 -1.19
N ILE A 230 -21.93 -6.37 -1.20
CA ILE A 230 -22.11 -4.96 -0.83
C ILE A 230 -21.70 -4.75 0.62
N HIS A 231 -21.00 -3.63 0.88
CA HIS A 231 -20.53 -3.28 2.21
C HIS A 231 -21.63 -3.40 3.28
N PRO A 232 -21.38 -4.03 4.45
CA PRO A 232 -22.39 -4.23 5.49
C PRO A 232 -23.07 -2.94 5.96
N LEU A 233 -22.33 -1.83 6.04
CA LEU A 233 -22.91 -0.53 6.39
C LEU A 233 -23.93 -0.01 5.35
N ILE A 234 -23.70 -0.28 4.07
CA ILE A 234 -24.66 0.08 3.02
C ILE A 234 -25.91 -0.79 3.15
N LEU A 235 -25.75 -2.09 3.40
CA LEU A 235 -26.87 -2.99 3.66
C LEU A 235 -27.65 -2.58 4.92
N GLN A 236 -26.96 -2.17 5.98
CA GLN A 236 -27.58 -1.69 7.21
C GLN A 236 -28.48 -0.48 6.95
N VAL A 237 -28.02 0.50 6.18
CA VAL A 237 -28.83 1.68 5.78
C VAL A 237 -30.15 1.26 5.11
N VAL A 238 -30.09 0.26 4.22
CA VAL A 238 -31.30 -0.25 3.55
C VAL A 238 -32.22 -1.00 4.52
N ALA A 239 -31.64 -1.78 5.43
CA ALA A 239 -32.39 -2.52 6.45
C ALA A 239 -33.11 -1.57 7.43
N GLU A 240 -32.46 -0.50 7.87
CA GLU A 240 -33.06 0.54 8.73
C GLU A 240 -34.26 1.20 8.04
N ARG A 241 -34.16 1.48 6.74
CA ARG A 241 -35.26 2.04 5.96
C ARG A 241 -36.47 1.08 5.90
N LEU A 242 -36.23 -0.20 5.69
CA LEU A 242 -37.28 -1.23 5.69
C LEU A 242 -37.97 -1.35 7.04
N GLN A 243 -37.21 -1.25 8.15
CA GLN A 243 -37.77 -1.26 9.49
C GLN A 243 -38.76 -0.12 9.70
N VAL A 244 -38.44 1.09 9.23
CA VAL A 244 -39.35 2.25 9.27
C VAL A 244 -40.63 1.97 8.48
N PHE A 245 -40.54 1.36 7.29
CA PHE A 245 -41.71 0.98 6.51
C PHE A 245 -42.62 0.00 7.27
N PHE A 246 -42.07 -1.07 7.82
CA PHE A 246 -42.88 -2.08 8.53
C PHE A 246 -43.49 -1.54 9.82
N GLN A 247 -42.81 -0.62 10.50
CA GLN A 247 -43.39 0.09 11.65
C GLN A 247 -44.59 0.95 11.24
N SER A 248 -44.50 1.68 10.12
CA SER A 248 -45.60 2.54 9.66
C SER A 248 -46.86 1.79 9.22
N VAL A 249 -46.74 0.51 8.84
CA VAL A 249 -47.88 -0.36 8.49
C VAL A 249 -48.50 -1.01 9.73
N SER A 250 -47.77 -1.07 10.84
CA SER A 250 -48.20 -1.72 12.08
C SER A 250 -48.89 -0.76 13.08
N SER A 251 -48.91 0.54 12.77
CA SER A 251 -49.49 1.63 13.56
C SER A 251 -50.78 2.14 12.92
#